data_AF-A0A967DBQ6-F1
#
_entry.id   AF-A0A967DBQ6-F1
#
_cell.length_a   1.000
_cell.length_b   1.000
_cell.length_c   1.000
_cell.angle_alpha   90.00
_cell.angle_beta   90.00
_cell.angle_gamma   90.00
#
_symmetry.space_group_name_H-M   'P 1'
#
loop_
_entity.id
_entity.type
_entity.pdbx_description
1 polymer ?
#
loop_
_entity_poly.entity_id
_entity_poly.type
_entity_poly.pdbx_seq_one_letter_code
_entity_poly.pdbx_strand_id
1 'polypeptide(L)' 'IHFVRPPQGEWVCLDARTEYGNLGSGLAASTVHDEYGPVGVSAQSLLVEPR' A
#
# COMPACT_ATOMS: atom_id res chain seq x y z
N ILE A 1 -0.84 -1.02 8.41
CA ILE A 1 -1.30 -2.16 7.58
C ILE A 1 -2.48 -2.79 8.31
N HIS A 2 -3.55 -3.12 7.59
CA HIS A 2 -4.74 -3.75 8.16
C HIS A 2 -5.16 -4.94 7.30
N PHE A 3 -5.22 -6.13 7.89
CA PHE A 3 -5.64 -7.37 7.24
C PHE A 3 -7.04 -7.76 7.68
N VAL A 4 -7.85 -8.23 6.72
CA VAL A 4 -9.18 -8.82 6.98
C VAL A 4 -9.13 -10.35 7.06
N ARG A 5 -8.05 -10.94 6.54
CA ARG A 5 -7.69 -12.35 6.67
C ARG A 5 -6.17 -12.51 6.54
N PRO A 6 -5.57 -13.59 7.07
CA PRO A 6 -4.17 -13.91 6.79
C PRO A 6 -3.94 -14.14 5.28
N PRO A 7 -2.83 -13.65 4.71
CA PRO A 7 -2.39 -14.03 3.37
C PRO A 7 -2.05 -15.53 3.30
N GLN A 8 -2.29 -16.14 2.14
CA GLN A 8 -2.04 -17.56 1.86
C GLN A 8 -1.19 -17.72 0.60
N GLY A 9 -0.39 -18.79 0.55
CA GLY A 9 0.54 -19.03 -0.56
C GLY A 9 1.89 -18.34 -0.35
N GLU A 10 2.75 -18.41 -1.38
CA GLU A 10 4.11 -17.87 -1.29
C GLU A 10 4.20 -16.40 -1.70
N TRP A 11 3.27 -15.95 -2.56
CA TRP A 11 3.32 -14.63 -3.16
C TRP A 11 2.27 -13.69 -2.60
N VAL A 12 2.69 -12.43 -2.47
CA VAL A 12 1.81 -11.30 -2.18
C VAL A 12 2.03 -10.26 -3.26
N CYS A 13 0.93 -9.76 -3.83
CA CYS A 13 0.94 -8.62 -4.74
C CYS A 13 0.53 -7.36 -3.99
N LEU A 14 1.20 -6.25 -4.30
CA LEU A 14 0.82 -4.91 -3.86
C LEU A 14 0.34 -4.13 -5.08
N ASP A 15 -0.97 -3.97 -5.20
CA ASP A 15 -1.54 -3.01 -6.14
C ASP A 15 -1.41 -1.62 -5.50
N ALA A 16 -0.31 -0.96 -5.82
CA ALA A 16 0.17 0.22 -5.12
C ALA A 16 -0.03 1.50 -5.93
N ARG A 17 -0.47 2.55 -5.24
CA ARG A 17 -0.54 3.92 -5.74
C ARG A 17 0.17 4.87 -4.79
N THR A 18 0.79 5.90 -5.36
CA THR A 18 1.40 6.98 -4.59
C THR A 18 0.79 8.29 -5.04
N GLU A 19 0.35 9.09 -4.07
CA GLU A 19 -0.20 10.42 -4.28
C GLU A 19 0.64 11.42 -3.49
N TYR A 20 0.96 12.56 -4.10
CA TYR A 20 1.76 13.62 -3.48
C TYR A 20 1.03 14.95 -3.56
N GLY A 21 1.04 15.66 -2.43
CA GLY A 21 0.58 17.03 -2.31
C GLY A 21 1.67 18.03 -2.69
N ASN A 22 1.25 19.28 -2.90
CA ASN A 22 2.11 20.41 -3.23
C ASN A 22 2.93 20.95 -2.06
N LEU A 23 2.71 20.47 -0.84
CA LEU A 23 3.39 20.92 0.39
C LEU A 23 4.37 19.87 0.94
N GLY A 24 4.79 18.91 0.12
CA GLY A 24 5.74 17.86 0.52
C GLY A 24 5.12 16.71 1.31
N SER A 25 3.81 16.73 1.58
CA SER A 25 3.10 15.56 2.10
C SER A 25 2.75 14.58 0.98
N GLY A 26 2.78 13.29 1.28
CA GLY A 26 2.31 12.26 0.35
C GLY A 26 1.71 11.06 1.07
N LEU A 27 1.10 10.17 0.30
CA LEU A 27 0.54 8.91 0.75
C LEU A 27 0.91 7.81 -0.24
N ALA A 28 1.60 6.78 0.26
CA ALA A 28 1.67 5.49 -0.40
C ALA A 28 0.55 4.61 0.15
N ALA A 29 -0.30 4.08 -0.72
CA ALA A 29 -1.37 3.17 -0.36
C ALA A 29 -1.41 1.97 -1.30
N SER A 30 -1.79 0.80 -0.79
CA SER A 30 -1.96 -0.39 -1.61
C SER A 30 -3.11 -1.28 -1.16
N THR A 31 -3.74 -1.94 -2.12
CA THR A 31 -4.48 -3.17 -1.83
C THR A 31 -3.48 -4.33 -1.83
N VAL A 32 -3.54 -5.15 -0.79
CA VAL A 32 -2.68 -6.32 -0.66
C VAL A 32 -3.48 -7.53 -1.15
N HIS A 33 -2.91 -8.29 -2.08
CA HIS A 33 -3.50 -9.50 -2.64
C HIS A 33 -2.61 -10.70 -2.36
N ASP A 34 -3.22 -11.85 -2.12
CA ASP A 34 -2.57 -13.15 -2.27
C ASP A 34 -3.14 -13.88 -3.50
N GLU A 35 -2.79 -15.15 -3.67
CA GLU A 35 -3.25 -16.00 -4.79
C GLU A 35 -4.79 -16.16 -4.86
N TYR A 36 -5.50 -15.89 -3.76
CA TYR A 36 -6.95 -15.98 -3.66
C TYR A 36 -7.65 -14.61 -3.67
N GLY A 37 -6.91 -13.53 -3.93
CA GLY A 37 -7.43 -12.16 -4.06
C GLY A 37 -7.10 -11.26 -2.87
N PRO A 38 -7.88 -10.20 -2.59
CA PRO A 38 -7.51 -9.20 -1.60
C PRO A 38 -7.51 -9.77 -0.16
N VAL A 39 -6.52 -9.37 0.62
CA VAL A 39 -6.30 -9.77 2.03
C VAL A 39 -6.29 -8.58 2.99
N GLY A 40 -6.04 -7.37 2.48
CA GLY A 40 -5.91 -6.20 3.33
C GLY A 40 -5.47 -4.95 2.56
N VAL A 41 -5.15 -3.92 3.32
CA VAL A 41 -4.68 -2.63 2.80
C VAL A 41 -3.45 -2.15 3.56
N SER A 42 -2.58 -1.45 2.84
CA SER A 42 -1.46 -0.70 3.44
C SER A 42 -1.62 0.80 3.14
N ALA A 43 -1.15 1.62 4.08
CA ALA A 43 -1.10 3.06 3.94
C ALA A 43 0.10 3.58 4.74
N GLN A 44 0.85 4.50 4.15
CA GLN A 44 2.02 5.14 4.76
C GLN A 44 2.07 6.61 4.35
N SER A 45 2.10 7.50 5.35
CA SER A 45 2.38 8.92 5.13
C SER A 45 3.83 9.11 4.69
N LEU A 46 4.04 10.00 3.74
CA LEU A 46 5.34 10.32 3.16
C LEU A 46 5.68 11.80 3.40
N LEU A 47 6.98 12.07 3.55
CA LEU A 47 7.59 13.38 3.34
C LEU A 47 8.35 13.32 2.01
N VAL A 48 8.07 14.25 1.11
CA VAL A 48 8.63 14.34 -0.24
C VAL A 48 9.33 15.69 -0.39
N GLU A 49 10.62 15.67 -0.68
CA GLU A 49 11.45 16.86 -0.81
C GLU A 49 11.93 17.05 -2.25
N PRO A 50 12.05 18.31 -2.73
CA PRO A 50 12.78 18.61 -3.96
C PRO A 50 14.21 18.09 -3.87
N ARG A 51 14.75 17.69 -5.02
CA ARG A 51 16.08 17.08 -5.12
C ARG A 51 17.20 18.11 -5.27
#